data_AF-A0A923QTD1-F1
#
_entry.id   AF-A0A923QTD1-F1
#
_cell.length_a   1.000
_cell.length_b   1.000
_cell.length_c   1.000
_cell.angle_alpha   90.00
_cell.angle_beta   90.00
_cell.angle_gamma   90.00
#
_symmetry.space_group_name_H-M   'P 1'
#
loop_
_entity.id
_entity.type
_entity.pdbx_description
1 polymer ?
#
loop_
_entity_poly.entity_id
_entity_poly.type
_entity_poly.pdbx_seq_one_letter_code
_entity_poly.pdbx_strand_id
1 'polypeptide(L)'
;MKKIITILFFAIAVLNTKAIAANQSKPLSITCNNEKQVLEKAEFSLLNTRLQEIRNMDLKNTTITERKQLNKEVLEIKERFNGPLGGGVYISAGALIIIIILLIIIL
;
A
#
# COMPACT_ATOMS: atom_id res chain seq x y z
N MET A 1 -1.14 33.89 28.19
CA MET A 1 -1.39 33.03 27.02
C MET A 1 -0.11 32.50 26.38
N LYS A 2 0.86 33.35 26.00
CA LYS A 2 2.13 32.89 25.39
C LYS A 2 2.90 31.86 26.23
N LYS A 3 3.01 32.06 27.55
CA LYS A 3 3.71 31.16 28.49
C LYS A 3 3.01 29.80 28.66
N ILE A 4 1.68 29.76 28.60
CA ILE A 4 0.90 28.51 28.68
C ILE A 4 1.10 27.69 27.40
N ILE A 5 1.17 28.36 26.24
CA ILE A 5 1.49 27.73 24.95
C ILE A 5 2.93 27.19 24.95
N THR A 6 3.90 27.92 25.52
CA THR A 6 5.30 27.42 25.61
C THR A 6 5.45 26.23 26.55
N ILE A 7 4.72 26.22 27.67
CA ILE A 7 4.72 25.10 28.63
C ILE A 7 4.07 23.85 28.03
N LEU A 8 2.98 24.02 27.27
CA LEU A 8 2.31 22.90 26.58
C LEU A 8 3.19 22.32 25.46
N PHE A 9 3.92 23.16 24.73
CA PHE A 9 4.87 22.73 23.69
C PHE A 9 6.09 22.01 24.28
N PHE A 10 6.57 22.44 25.45
CA PHE A 10 7.69 21.79 26.15
C PHE A 10 7.32 20.42 26.74
N ALA A 11 6.08 20.23 27.22
CA ALA A 11 5.60 18.95 27.75
C ALA A 11 5.47 17.86 26.67
N ILE A 12 5.14 18.23 25.42
CA ILE A 12 5.02 17.31 24.29
C ILE A 12 6.41 16.85 23.77
N ALA A 13 7.44 17.67 23.95
CA ALA A 13 8.81 17.34 23.54
C ALA A 13 9.47 16.23 24.39
N VAL A 14 9.07 16.08 25.66
CA VAL A 14 9.69 15.12 26.60
C VAL A 14 9.22 13.68 26.37
N LEU A 15 8.06 13.48 25.72
CA LEU A 15 7.45 12.16 25.51
C LEU A 15 8.05 11.35 24.34
N ASN A 16 9.03 11.89 23.59
CA ASN A 16 9.57 11.25 22.39
C ASN A 16 10.98 10.65 22.54
N THR A 17 11.48 10.47 23.77
CA THR A 17 12.79 9.81 23.99
C THR A 17 12.65 8.29 23.91
N LYS A 18 12.78 7.72 22.71
CA LYS A 18 13.01 6.28 22.55
C LYS A 18 14.45 5.97 22.98
N ALA A 19 14.61 5.12 24.00
CA ALA A 19 15.91 4.60 24.42
C ALA A 19 16.58 3.87 23.25
N ILE A 20 17.79 4.30 22.89
CA ILE A 20 18.64 3.63 21.90
C ILE A 20 19.24 2.40 22.58
N ALA A 21 18.62 1.24 22.39
CA ALA A 21 19.24 -0.05 22.67
C ALA A 21 20.20 -0.40 21.53
N ALA A 22 21.49 -0.51 21.84
CA ALA A 22 22.49 -1.02 20.91
C ALA A 22 22.23 -2.51 20.64
N ASN A 23 21.80 -2.84 19.42
CA ASN A 23 21.98 -4.17 18.86
C ASN A 23 22.46 -4.02 17.42
N GLN A 24 23.76 -4.19 17.25
CA GLN A 24 24.38 -4.33 15.94
C GLN A 24 23.96 -5.68 15.36
N SER A 25 23.01 -5.65 14.44
CA SER A 25 22.92 -6.66 13.39
C SER A 25 22.80 -5.93 12.06
N LYS A 26 23.84 -6.10 11.24
CA LYS A 26 23.84 -5.71 9.83
C LYS A 26 22.69 -6.47 9.14
N PRO A 27 22.01 -5.86 8.17
CA PRO A 27 22.34 -6.29 6.83
C PRO A 27 22.57 -5.10 5.88
N LEU A 28 23.50 -5.33 4.96
CA LEU A 28 23.71 -4.55 3.75
C LEU A 28 22.36 -4.32 3.06
N SER A 29 21.94 -3.06 2.95
CA SER A 29 21.01 -2.66 1.91
C SER A 29 21.77 -2.67 0.59
N ILE A 30 21.76 -3.86 -0.02
CA ILE A 30 22.04 -4.10 -1.43
C ILE A 30 21.16 -3.15 -2.24
N THR A 31 21.77 -2.45 -3.19
CA THR A 31 21.10 -1.82 -4.32
C THR A 31 20.24 -2.87 -5.06
N CYS A 32 19.01 -3.10 -4.61
CA CYS A 32 18.05 -4.05 -5.19
C CYS A 32 16.85 -3.30 -5.76
N ASN A 33 17.11 -2.36 -6.66
CA ASN A 33 16.03 -1.65 -7.35
C ASN A 33 15.73 -2.28 -8.72
N ASN A 34 16.73 -2.94 -9.34
CA ASN A 34 16.60 -3.46 -10.70
C ASN A 34 16.03 -4.88 -10.74
N GLU A 35 16.43 -5.76 -9.81
CA GLU A 35 15.93 -7.15 -9.79
C GLU A 35 14.46 -7.22 -9.38
N LYS A 36 14.05 -6.36 -8.42
CA LYS A 36 12.67 -6.28 -7.97
C LYS A 36 11.71 -5.78 -9.05
N GLN A 37 12.10 -4.77 -9.84
CA GLN A 37 11.31 -4.27 -10.96
C GLN A 37 11.19 -5.29 -12.11
N VAL A 38 12.25 -6.05 -12.39
CA VAL A 38 12.22 -7.08 -13.44
C VAL A 38 11.32 -8.25 -13.03
N LEU A 39 11.40 -8.68 -11.76
CA LEU A 39 10.50 -9.68 -11.20
C LEU A 39 9.04 -9.20 -11.23
N GLU A 40 8.80 -7.95 -10.86
CA GLU A 40 7.46 -7.34 -10.87
C GLU A 40 6.86 -7.27 -12.28
N LYS A 41 7.65 -6.93 -13.30
CA LYS A 41 7.20 -6.90 -14.69
C LYS A 41 6.89 -8.30 -15.25
N ALA A 42 7.67 -9.30 -14.87
CA ALA A 42 7.43 -10.69 -15.24
C ALA A 42 6.14 -11.21 -14.61
N GLU A 43 5.93 -10.96 -13.31
CA GLU A 43 4.69 -11.28 -12.60
C GLU A 43 3.48 -10.57 -13.22
N PHE A 44 3.59 -9.27 -13.53
CA PHE A 44 2.54 -8.51 -14.20
C PHE A 44 2.11 -9.15 -15.53
N SER A 45 3.07 -9.58 -16.35
CA SER A 45 2.80 -10.22 -17.64
C SER A 45 2.11 -11.59 -17.50
N LEU A 46 2.49 -12.35 -16.48
CA LEU A 46 1.88 -13.64 -16.14
C LEU A 46 0.41 -13.45 -15.72
N LEU A 47 0.15 -12.53 -14.80
CA LEU A 47 -1.20 -12.23 -14.32
C LEU A 47 -2.10 -11.73 -15.44
N ASN A 48 -1.57 -10.89 -16.34
CA ASN A 48 -2.31 -10.42 -17.50
C ASN A 48 -2.65 -11.56 -18.48
N THR A 49 -1.71 -12.48 -18.70
CA THR A 49 -1.93 -13.66 -19.55
C THR A 49 -3.04 -14.54 -18.97
N ARG A 50 -2.99 -14.81 -17.66
CA ARG A 50 -4.03 -15.57 -16.96
C ARG A 50 -5.39 -14.89 -17.03
N LEU A 51 -5.44 -13.57 -16.90
CA LEU A 51 -6.66 -12.79 -17.03
C LEU A 51 -7.27 -12.88 -18.44
N GLN A 52 -6.43 -12.87 -19.48
CA GLN A 52 -6.87 -13.07 -20.87
C GLN A 52 -7.40 -14.48 -21.09
N GLU A 53 -6.77 -15.49 -20.50
CA GLU A 53 -7.23 -16.88 -20.54
C GLU A 53 -8.63 -17.01 -19.92
N ILE A 54 -8.83 -16.47 -18.71
CA ILE A 54 -10.14 -16.46 -18.03
C ILE A 54 -11.19 -15.72 -18.88
N ARG A 55 -10.81 -14.60 -19.51
CA ARG A 55 -11.71 -13.80 -20.35
C ARG A 55 -12.16 -14.56 -21.60
N ASN A 56 -11.28 -15.36 -22.20
CA ASN A 56 -11.53 -16.10 -23.43
C ASN A 56 -12.17 -17.48 -23.18
N MET A 57 -12.28 -17.90 -21.91
CA MET A 57 -12.91 -19.16 -21.51
C MET A 57 -14.42 -19.14 -21.78
N ASP A 58 -14.96 -20.24 -22.30
CA ASP A 58 -16.41 -20.39 -22.45
C ASP A 58 -17.07 -20.72 -21.11
N LEU A 59 -17.69 -19.72 -20.49
CA LEU A 59 -18.32 -19.85 -19.16
C LEU A 59 -19.73 -20.46 -19.21
N LYS A 60 -20.29 -20.75 -20.40
CA LYS A 60 -21.70 -21.16 -20.54
C LYS A 60 -22.02 -22.50 -19.88
N ASN A 61 -21.05 -23.41 -19.84
CA ASN A 61 -21.21 -24.75 -19.28
C ASN A 61 -20.59 -24.90 -17.88
N THR A 62 -20.17 -23.81 -17.25
CA THR A 62 -19.53 -23.84 -15.92
C THR A 62 -20.55 -23.80 -14.79
N THR A 63 -20.25 -24.50 -13.70
CA THR A 63 -21.07 -24.50 -12.49
C THR A 63 -21.00 -23.14 -11.76
N ILE A 64 -22.01 -22.84 -10.94
CA ILE A 64 -22.04 -21.61 -10.13
C ILE A 64 -20.80 -21.51 -9.22
N THR A 65 -20.32 -22.64 -8.71
CA THR A 65 -19.13 -22.74 -7.87
C THR A 65 -17.86 -22.39 -8.62
N GLU A 66 -17.69 -22.91 -9.83
CA GLU A 66 -16.53 -22.61 -10.70
C GLU A 66 -16.54 -21.14 -11.13
N ARG A 67 -17.70 -20.60 -11.52
CA ARG A 67 -17.81 -19.16 -11.85
C ARG A 67 -17.43 -18.27 -10.66
N LYS A 68 -17.80 -18.65 -9.44
CA LYS A 68 -17.40 -17.92 -8.23
C LYS A 68 -15.89 -17.99 -7.99
N GLN A 69 -15.26 -19.13 -8.26
CA GLN A 69 -13.80 -19.27 -8.17
C GLN A 69 -13.08 -18.40 -9.20
N LEU A 70 -13.53 -18.40 -10.46
CA LEU A 70 -12.99 -17.54 -11.51
C LEU A 70 -13.14 -16.05 -11.17
N ASN A 71 -14.29 -15.64 -10.62
CA ASN A 71 -14.48 -14.26 -10.18
C ASN A 71 -13.57 -13.87 -9.02
N LYS A 72 -13.32 -14.77 -8.07
CA LYS A 72 -12.36 -14.53 -6.98
C LYS A 72 -10.94 -14.36 -7.53
N GLU A 73 -10.54 -15.21 -8.47
CA GLU A 73 -9.23 -15.13 -9.11
C GLU A 73 -9.04 -13.79 -9.84
N VAL A 74 -10.06 -13.33 -10.58
CA VAL A 74 -10.04 -12.01 -11.23
C VAL A 74 -9.94 -10.86 -10.21
N LEU A 75 -10.64 -10.97 -9.08
CA LEU A 75 -10.57 -9.97 -8.01
C LEU A 75 -9.18 -9.93 -7.34
N GLU A 76 -8.59 -11.09 -7.05
CA GLU A 76 -7.23 -11.17 -6.52
C GLU A 76 -6.20 -10.59 -7.50
N ILE A 77 -6.34 -10.88 -8.79
CA ILE A 77 -5.51 -10.28 -9.85
C ILE A 77 -5.67 -8.75 -9.86
N LYS A 78 -6.91 -8.24 -9.74
CA LYS A 78 -7.19 -6.80 -9.64
C LYS A 78 -6.58 -6.18 -8.40
N GLU A 79 -6.62 -6.83 -7.25
CA GLU A 79 -5.99 -6.34 -6.01
C GLU A 79 -4.47 -6.35 -6.10
N ARG A 80 -3.87 -7.29 -6.83
CA ARG A 80 -2.43 -7.30 -7.10
C ARG A 80 -2.02 -6.17 -8.05
N PHE A 81 -2.82 -5.86 -9.06
CA PHE A 81 -2.59 -4.71 -9.96
C PHE A 81 -2.85 -3.35 -9.29
N ASN A 82 -3.89 -3.26 -8.46
CA ASN A 82 -4.23 -2.08 -7.65
C ASN A 82 -3.47 -2.03 -6.32
N GLY A 83 -2.60 -3.00 -6.08
CA GLY A 83 -1.58 -2.93 -5.04
C GLY A 83 -0.65 -1.74 -5.29
N PRO A 84 0.41 -1.56 -4.48
CA PRO A 84 1.24 -0.35 -4.39
C PRO A 84 1.96 0.12 -5.68
N LEU A 85 1.61 -0.44 -6.84
CA LEU A 85 2.21 -0.31 -8.16
C LEU A 85 1.33 0.50 -9.14
N GLY A 86 0.04 0.73 -8.84
CA GLY A 86 -0.84 1.60 -9.62
C GLY A 86 -0.93 3.00 -9.01
N GLY A 87 -0.60 4.05 -9.76
CA GLY A 87 -0.48 5.46 -9.34
C GLY A 87 -1.77 6.16 -8.83
N GLY A 88 -2.56 5.51 -7.99
CA GLY A 88 -3.55 6.14 -7.11
C GLY A 88 -2.94 6.34 -5.73
N VAL A 89 -2.96 7.57 -5.22
CA VAL A 89 -2.60 7.83 -3.83
C VAL A 89 -3.70 7.22 -2.95
N TYR A 90 -3.41 6.07 -2.32
CA TYR A 90 -4.26 5.50 -1.29
C TYR A 90 -4.15 6.35 -0.03
N ILE A 91 -4.99 7.38 0.04
CA ILE A 91 -5.15 8.18 1.25
C ILE A 91 -5.90 7.31 2.25
N SER A 92 -5.20 6.80 3.26
CA SER A 92 -5.82 6.18 4.44
C SER A 92 -6.87 7.12 5.03
N ALA A 93 -7.92 6.59 5.66
CA ALA A 93 -8.95 7.41 6.32
C ALA A 93 -8.33 8.47 7.26
N GLY A 94 -7.24 8.13 7.95
CA GLY A 94 -6.51 9.10 8.80
C GLY A 94 -5.80 10.20 8.01
N ALA A 95 -5.25 9.89 6.83
CA ALA A 95 -4.59 10.88 5.97
C ALA A 95 -5.60 11.84 5.33
N LEU A 96 -6.84 11.38 5.06
CA LEU A 96 -7.93 12.24 4.57
C LEU A 96 -8.28 13.31 5.61
N ILE A 97 -8.37 12.94 6.89
CA ILE A 97 -8.61 13.87 8.01
C ILE A 97 -7.51 14.94 8.08
N ILE A 98 -6.24 14.56 7.95
CA ILE A 98 -5.11 15.50 8.01
C ILE A 98 -5.18 16.52 6.87
N ILE A 99 -5.50 16.09 5.65
CA ILE A 99 -5.64 16.97 4.49
C ILE A 99 -6.77 18.00 4.71
N ILE A 100 -7.91 17.56 5.26
CA ILE A 100 -9.05 18.44 5.57
C ILE A 100 -8.66 19.49 6.62
N ILE A 101 -7.92 19.11 7.66
CA ILE A 101 -7.43 20.04 8.70
C ILE A 101 -6.47 21.07 8.09
N LEU A 102 -5.55 20.65 7.22
CA LEU A 102 -4.64 21.57 6.53
C LEU A 102 -5.39 22.60 5.67
N LEU A 103 -6.43 22.18 4.94
CA LEU A 103 -7.25 23.10 4.14
C LEU A 103 -7.94 24.16 5.01
N ILE A 104 -8.42 23.79 6.20
CA ILE A 104 -9.05 24.73 7.14
C ILE A 104 -8.05 25.74 7.72
N ILE A 105 -6.78 25.37 7.84
CA ILE A 105 -5.73 26.26 8.36
C ILE A 105 -5.24 27.25 7.28
N ILE A 106 -5.25 26.82 6.01
CA ILE A 106 -4.72 27.59 4.88
C ILE A 106 -5.79 28.51 4.25
N LEU A 107 -7.07 28.11 4.26
CA LEU A 107 -8.20 28.89 3.78
C LEU A 107 -8.63 29.95 4.81
#